data_AF-A0A1F2ZN57-F1
#
_entry.id   AF-A0A1F2ZN57-F1
#
_cell.length_a   1.000
_cell.length_b   1.000
_cell.length_c   1.000
_cell.angle_alpha   90.00
_cell.angle_beta   90.00
_cell.angle_gamma   90.00
#
_symmetry.space_group_name_H-M   'P 1'
#
loop_
_entity.id
_entity.type
_entity.pdbx_description
1 polymer ?
#
loop_
_entity_poly.entity_id
_entity_poly.type
_entity_poly.pdbx_seq_one_letter_code
_entity_poly.pdbx_strand_id
1 'polypeptide(L)'
;MQTLISNISNRLRQVYQKAEGFIEDEREFPMSQVFLNATFQRFVTDNVRMLKDLHADLHDDWLRLYATLDYNGLKLTLSVDLKLAQMELNKKTQLIVFEQISDTSVLDAEYPTVFHKMGVRCALFFYQKVLNQDPLGMILEKLNVIKVKDDLLHLDLNRWLGKNRSIIDTLGKVHVNHAVLREAELVVIGNVNLTALFNKFSQTSIDDLIEPNLDESTVSPIRQK
;
A
#
# COMPACT_ATOMS: atom_id res chain seq x y z
N MET A 1 -31.05 3.59 -8.28
CA MET A 1 -29.99 4.39 -8.93
C MET A 1 -28.78 3.48 -9.13
N GLN A 2 -28.58 3.00 -10.35
CA GLN A 2 -27.52 2.05 -10.75
C GLN A 2 -26.72 2.72 -11.87
N THR A 3 -25.68 3.50 -11.58
CA THR A 3 -24.91 4.14 -12.67
C THR A 3 -23.43 4.46 -12.39
N LEU A 4 -22.84 4.14 -11.23
CA LEU A 4 -21.42 4.43 -10.97
C LEU A 4 -20.54 3.18 -10.83
N ILE A 5 -21.07 2.08 -10.28
CA ILE A 5 -20.35 0.80 -10.07
C ILE A 5 -20.13 0.04 -11.41
N SER A 6 -21.02 0.21 -12.39
CA SER A 6 -20.95 -0.53 -13.67
C SER A 6 -19.83 -0.09 -14.59
N ASN A 7 -19.39 1.17 -14.50
CA ASN A 7 -18.39 1.71 -15.43
C ASN A 7 -16.94 1.38 -15.00
N ILE A 8 -16.70 1.25 -13.69
CA ILE A 8 -15.39 0.88 -13.12
C ILE A 8 -15.11 -0.61 -13.37
N SER A 9 -16.07 -1.48 -13.06
CA SER A 9 -15.99 -2.93 -13.30
C SER A 9 -15.75 -3.29 -14.78
N ASN A 10 -16.36 -2.56 -15.72
CA ASN A 10 -16.16 -2.79 -17.15
C ASN A 10 -14.76 -2.36 -17.64
N ARG A 11 -14.18 -1.28 -17.10
CA ARG A 11 -12.80 -0.87 -17.43
C ARG A 11 -11.76 -1.81 -16.81
N LEU A 12 -11.98 -2.28 -15.59
CA LEU A 12 -11.09 -3.24 -14.91
C LEU A 12 -11.09 -4.59 -15.64
N ARG A 13 -12.26 -5.09 -16.07
CA ARG A 13 -12.37 -6.31 -16.90
C ARG A 13 -11.58 -6.22 -18.21
N GLN A 14 -11.58 -5.06 -18.86
CA GLN A 14 -10.85 -4.86 -20.12
C GLN A 14 -9.32 -4.90 -19.95
N VAL A 15 -8.78 -4.50 -18.79
CA VAL A 15 -7.34 -4.58 -18.51
C VAL A 15 -6.92 -6.04 -18.31
N TYR A 16 -7.72 -6.83 -17.59
CA TYR A 16 -7.47 -8.27 -17.42
C TYR A 16 -7.56 -9.06 -18.74
N GLN A 17 -8.52 -8.74 -19.60
CA GLN A 17 -8.64 -9.37 -20.93
C GLN A 17 -7.48 -9.03 -21.88
N LYS A 18 -6.78 -7.91 -21.66
CA LYS A 18 -5.63 -7.51 -22.47
C LYS A 18 -4.35 -8.26 -22.09
N ALA A 19 -4.35 -8.98 -20.97
CA ALA A 19 -3.21 -9.74 -20.46
C ALA A 19 -3.13 -11.19 -21.00
N GLU A 20 -4.17 -11.71 -21.67
CA GLU A 20 -4.20 -13.07 -22.25
C GLU A 20 -3.18 -13.31 -23.40
N GLY A 21 -2.36 -12.32 -23.75
CA GLY A 21 -1.42 -12.36 -24.89
C GLY A 21 0.02 -12.75 -24.57
N PHE A 22 0.38 -13.11 -23.33
CA PHE A 22 1.76 -13.39 -22.94
C PHE A 22 2.02 -14.89 -22.72
N ILE A 23 2.93 -15.45 -23.51
CA ILE A 23 3.24 -16.89 -23.63
C ILE A 23 4.26 -17.33 -22.57
N GLU A 24 3.99 -17.06 -21.29
CA GLU A 24 4.72 -17.68 -20.17
C GLU A 24 3.75 -18.47 -19.31
N ASP A 25 4.16 -19.63 -18.77
CA ASP A 25 3.33 -20.43 -17.87
C ASP A 25 3.01 -19.62 -16.60
N GLU A 26 1.84 -18.98 -16.58
CA GLU A 26 1.31 -18.31 -15.40
C GLU A 26 1.00 -19.34 -14.32
N ARG A 27 1.35 -19.00 -13.07
CA ARG A 27 1.10 -19.82 -11.88
C ARG A 27 0.49 -18.97 -10.78
N GLU A 28 -0.32 -19.62 -9.98
CA GLU A 28 -0.83 -19.07 -8.74
C GLU A 28 0.24 -19.17 -7.65
N PHE A 29 0.52 -18.05 -7.00
CA PHE A 29 1.41 -17.95 -5.85
C PHE A 29 0.62 -17.40 -4.66
N PRO A 30 0.20 -18.26 -3.72
CA PRO A 30 -0.45 -17.80 -2.50
C PRO A 30 0.57 -17.09 -1.61
N MET A 31 0.27 -15.86 -1.22
CA MET A 31 0.98 -15.12 -0.19
C MET A 31 0.13 -15.08 1.07
N SER A 32 0.69 -15.52 2.20
CA SER A 32 -0.03 -15.47 3.47
C SER A 32 -0.25 -14.03 3.92
N GLN A 33 -1.33 -13.79 4.66
CA GLN A 33 -1.61 -12.53 5.34
C GLN A 33 -0.44 -12.08 6.22
N VAL A 34 0.22 -13.01 6.91
CA VAL A 34 1.39 -12.72 7.74
C VAL A 34 2.52 -12.13 6.90
N PHE A 35 2.78 -12.69 5.72
CA PHE A 35 3.79 -12.18 4.81
C PHE A 35 3.41 -10.82 4.22
N LEU A 36 2.14 -10.62 3.85
CA LEU A 36 1.63 -9.33 3.39
C LEU A 36 1.80 -8.25 4.47
N ASN A 37 1.42 -8.54 5.72
CA ASN A 37 1.52 -7.60 6.82
C ASN A 37 2.98 -7.29 7.19
N ALA A 38 3.86 -8.29 7.15
CA ALA A 38 5.31 -8.05 7.28
C ALA A 38 5.84 -7.14 6.17
N THR A 39 5.32 -7.28 4.95
CA THR A 39 5.67 -6.42 3.81
C THR A 39 5.17 -4.99 4.04
N PHE A 40 3.94 -4.78 4.52
CA PHE A 40 3.43 -3.45 4.88
C PHE A 40 4.23 -2.80 6.00
N GLN A 41 4.53 -3.55 7.05
CA GLN A 41 5.36 -3.05 8.14
C GLN A 41 6.70 -2.53 7.61
N ARG A 42 7.41 -3.39 6.87
CA ARG A 42 8.75 -3.10 6.38
C ARG A 42 8.83 -1.95 5.39
N PHE A 43 7.92 -1.93 4.40
CA PHE A 43 8.01 -0.97 3.31
C PHE A 43 7.20 0.29 3.57
N VAL A 44 6.14 0.25 4.38
CA VAL A 44 5.28 1.41 4.63
C VAL A 44 5.47 1.93 6.05
N THR A 45 5.12 1.14 7.06
CA THR A 45 5.08 1.57 8.46
C THR A 45 6.45 2.04 8.97
N ASP A 46 7.50 1.25 8.74
CA ASP A 46 8.87 1.57 9.16
C ASP A 46 9.43 2.82 8.44
N ASN A 47 8.85 3.17 7.29
CA ASN A 47 9.26 4.35 6.50
C ASN A 47 8.40 5.60 6.78
N VAL A 48 7.32 5.49 7.54
CA VAL A 48 6.36 6.58 7.78
C VAL A 48 6.19 6.81 9.28
N ARG A 49 6.90 7.81 9.83
CA ARG A 49 6.95 8.10 11.28
C ARG A 49 5.59 8.25 11.98
N MET A 50 4.59 8.77 11.27
CA MET A 50 3.24 9.00 11.81
C MET A 50 2.37 7.74 11.79
N LEU A 51 2.75 6.71 11.02
CA LEU A 51 2.00 5.47 10.85
C LEU A 51 2.69 4.41 11.70
N LYS A 52 2.11 4.07 12.86
CA LYS A 52 2.68 3.09 13.78
C LYS A 52 2.36 1.66 13.43
N ASP A 53 1.23 1.46 12.77
CA ASP A 53 0.80 0.13 12.36
C ASP A 53 -0.02 0.24 11.07
N LEU A 54 0.20 -0.72 10.18
CA LEU A 54 -0.54 -0.89 8.94
C LEU A 54 -0.60 -2.38 8.64
N HIS A 55 -1.79 -2.96 8.73
CA HIS A 55 -2.00 -4.37 8.43
C HIS A 55 -3.35 -4.59 7.75
N ALA A 56 -3.46 -5.70 7.05
CA ALA A 56 -4.69 -6.16 6.45
C ALA A 56 -5.13 -7.50 7.04
N ASP A 57 -6.45 -7.62 7.25
CA ASP A 57 -7.12 -8.91 7.40
C ASP A 57 -7.69 -9.31 6.05
N LEU A 58 -7.26 -10.47 5.55
CA LEU A 58 -7.63 -10.98 4.23
C LEU A 58 -8.83 -11.90 4.35
N HIS A 59 -9.88 -11.57 3.60
CA HIS A 59 -11.09 -12.36 3.48
C HIS A 59 -11.29 -12.79 2.02
N ASP A 60 -12.27 -13.66 1.79
CA ASP A 60 -12.68 -13.99 0.42
C ASP A 60 -13.21 -12.73 -0.30
N ASP A 61 -12.57 -12.36 -1.41
CA ASP A 61 -12.90 -11.22 -2.30
C ASP A 61 -12.75 -9.80 -1.72
N TRP A 62 -12.37 -9.64 -0.46
CA TRP A 62 -12.14 -8.33 0.16
C TRP A 62 -11.12 -8.40 1.29
N LEU A 63 -10.60 -7.26 1.72
CA LEU A 63 -9.73 -7.16 2.88
C LEU A 63 -10.16 -5.99 3.76
N ARG A 64 -9.91 -6.10 5.07
CA ARG A 64 -10.00 -4.97 5.98
C ARG A 64 -8.60 -4.41 6.20
N LEU A 65 -8.39 -3.15 5.85
CA LEU A 65 -7.15 -2.45 6.13
C LEU A 65 -7.28 -1.70 7.45
N TYR A 66 -6.30 -1.87 8.34
CA TYR A 66 -6.20 -1.16 9.60
C TYR A 66 -4.97 -0.25 9.56
N ALA A 67 -5.14 0.99 10.02
CA ALA A 67 -4.07 1.96 10.13
C ALA A 67 -4.09 2.61 11.51
N THR A 68 -2.99 2.49 12.25
CA THR A 68 -2.80 3.19 13.51
C THR A 68 -1.86 4.36 13.31
N LEU A 69 -2.34 5.55 13.61
CA LEU A 69 -1.60 6.79 13.51
C LEU A 69 -1.21 7.25 14.91
N ASP A 70 0.02 7.73 15.06
CA ASP A 70 0.49 8.36 16.31
C ASP A 70 1.25 9.63 15.98
N TYR A 71 0.73 10.76 16.44
CA TYR A 71 1.39 12.05 16.29
C TYR A 71 1.06 12.98 17.46
N ASN A 72 2.10 13.46 18.16
CA ASN A 72 1.98 14.43 19.26
C ASN A 72 0.94 14.03 20.34
N GLY A 73 0.87 12.74 20.68
CA GLY A 73 -0.08 12.21 21.68
C GLY A 73 -1.51 12.03 21.17
N LEU A 74 -1.78 12.29 19.89
CA LEU A 74 -2.97 11.82 19.20
C LEU A 74 -2.69 10.41 18.68
N LYS A 75 -3.43 9.43 19.19
CA LYS A 75 -3.42 8.07 18.67
C LYS A 75 -4.77 7.78 18.03
N LEU A 76 -4.77 7.39 16.76
CA LEU A 76 -5.99 7.17 16.00
C LEU A 76 -5.89 5.85 15.24
N THR A 77 -6.79 4.92 15.53
CA THR A 77 -6.88 3.64 14.84
C THR A 77 -8.10 3.65 13.93
N LEU A 78 -7.85 3.50 12.63
CA LEU A 78 -8.84 3.51 11.58
C LEU A 78 -8.91 2.14 10.91
N SER A 79 -10.10 1.77 10.42
CA SER A 79 -10.30 0.60 9.59
C SER A 79 -11.20 0.90 8.40
N VAL A 80 -10.90 0.29 7.25
CA VAL A 80 -11.73 0.39 6.04
C VAL A 80 -11.75 -0.95 5.31
N ASP A 81 -12.90 -1.31 4.73
CA ASP A 81 -13.03 -2.52 3.92
C ASP A 81 -12.79 -2.17 2.44
N LEU A 82 -11.90 -2.93 1.82
CA LEU A 82 -11.39 -2.71 0.49
C LEU A 82 -11.53 -3.98 -0.35
N LYS A 83 -11.83 -3.80 -1.62
CA LYS A 83 -11.79 -4.84 -2.63
C LYS A 83 -10.56 -4.64 -3.51
N LEU A 84 -9.82 -5.71 -3.78
CA LEU A 84 -8.71 -5.66 -4.72
C LEU A 84 -9.26 -5.49 -6.14
N ALA A 85 -8.96 -4.34 -6.76
CA ALA A 85 -9.43 -4.00 -8.10
C ALA A 85 -8.40 -4.37 -9.17
N GLN A 86 -7.11 -4.15 -8.87
CA GLN A 86 -6.00 -4.48 -9.75
C GLN A 86 -4.70 -4.65 -8.97
N MET A 87 -3.81 -5.53 -9.44
CA MET A 87 -2.44 -5.63 -8.97
C MET A 87 -1.51 -5.80 -10.17
N GLU A 88 -0.53 -4.91 -10.27
CA GLU A 88 0.50 -4.94 -11.31
C GLU A 88 1.88 -4.84 -10.66
N LEU A 89 2.70 -5.89 -10.82
CA LEU A 89 4.10 -5.89 -10.40
C LEU A 89 4.98 -6.31 -11.57
N ASN A 90 5.81 -5.38 -12.04
CA ASN A 90 6.86 -5.60 -13.02
C ASN A 90 8.01 -4.61 -12.75
N LYS A 91 9.02 -4.51 -13.61
CA LYS A 91 10.17 -3.59 -13.42
C LYS A 91 9.77 -2.11 -13.30
N LYS A 92 8.76 -1.69 -14.04
CA LYS A 92 8.38 -0.28 -14.21
C LYS A 92 7.22 0.12 -13.30
N THR A 93 6.31 -0.80 -13.08
CA THR A 93 5.07 -0.59 -12.34
C THR A 93 5.05 -1.52 -11.13
N GLN A 94 4.88 -0.96 -9.93
CA GLN A 94 4.53 -1.73 -8.73
C GLN A 94 3.31 -1.07 -8.09
N LEU A 95 2.14 -1.41 -8.62
CA LEU A 95 0.89 -0.74 -8.30
C LEU A 95 -0.13 -1.76 -7.80
N ILE A 96 -0.74 -1.47 -6.66
CA ILE A 96 -1.92 -2.17 -6.18
C ILE A 96 -3.06 -1.16 -6.13
N VAL A 97 -4.20 -1.52 -6.69
CA VAL A 97 -5.39 -0.66 -6.77
C VAL A 97 -6.50 -1.32 -5.98
N PHE A 98 -7.06 -0.57 -5.05
CA PHE A 98 -8.20 -1.00 -4.25
C PHE A 98 -9.43 -0.15 -4.55
N GLU A 99 -10.58 -0.82 -4.63
CA GLU A 99 -11.89 -0.20 -4.60
C GLU A 99 -12.39 -0.22 -3.16
N GLN A 100 -12.88 0.90 -2.67
CA GLN A 100 -13.43 0.97 -1.33
C GLN A 100 -14.87 0.48 -1.31
N ILE A 101 -15.20 -0.40 -0.36
CA ILE A 101 -16.54 -0.99 -0.23
C ILE A 101 -17.27 -0.61 1.06
N SER A 102 -16.57 -0.06 2.06
CA SER A 102 -17.18 0.47 3.29
C SER A 102 -16.59 1.83 3.69
N ASP A 103 -17.32 2.59 4.49
CA ASP A 103 -16.83 3.85 5.06
C ASP A 103 -15.72 3.59 6.10
N THR A 104 -14.69 4.45 6.14
CA THR A 104 -13.69 4.36 7.22
C THR A 104 -14.35 4.47 8.60
N SER A 105 -14.07 3.48 9.43
CA SER A 105 -14.50 3.42 10.83
C SER A 105 -13.35 3.80 11.76
N VAL A 106 -13.65 4.57 12.80
CA VAL A 106 -12.71 4.84 13.89
C VAL A 106 -12.89 3.77 14.95
N LEU A 107 -11.90 2.90 15.09
CA LEU A 107 -11.93 1.81 16.08
C LEU A 107 -11.50 2.29 17.46
N ASP A 108 -10.45 3.10 17.50
CA ASP A 108 -9.91 3.65 18.74
C ASP A 108 -9.35 5.05 18.50
N ALA A 109 -9.49 5.91 19.50
CA ALA A 109 -8.97 7.27 19.42
C ALA A 109 -8.64 7.83 20.80
N GLU A 110 -7.35 8.04 21.04
CA GLU A 110 -6.83 8.73 22.21
C GLU A 110 -6.48 10.16 21.82
N TYR A 111 -7.03 11.11 22.57
CA TYR A 111 -6.86 12.54 22.29
C TYR A 111 -6.11 13.20 23.44
N PRO A 112 -5.07 14.00 23.15
CA PRO A 112 -4.32 14.69 24.19
C PRO A 112 -5.14 15.84 24.83
N THR A 113 -6.19 16.33 24.14
CA THR A 113 -7.03 17.43 24.64
C THR A 113 -8.44 17.34 24.04
N VAL A 114 -9.43 17.89 24.74
CA VAL A 114 -10.83 17.98 24.26
C VAL A 114 -10.94 18.76 22.93
N PHE A 115 -10.10 19.78 22.72
CA PHE A 115 -10.03 20.49 21.44
C PHE A 115 -9.56 19.59 20.28
N HIS A 116 -8.56 18.74 20.51
CA HIS A 116 -8.10 17.76 19.51
C HIS A 116 -9.21 16.75 19.18
N LYS A 117 -9.95 16.27 20.20
CA LYS A 117 -11.12 15.41 20.01
C LYS A 117 -12.17 16.05 19.12
N MET A 118 -12.49 17.33 19.38
CA MET A 118 -13.48 18.06 18.60
C MET A 118 -12.98 18.32 17.18
N GLY A 119 -11.71 18.72 17.01
CA GLY A 119 -11.10 18.93 15.70
C GLY A 119 -11.07 17.66 14.84
N VAL A 120 -10.64 16.53 15.39
CA VAL A 120 -10.61 15.25 14.65
C VAL A 120 -12.02 14.77 14.32
N ARG A 121 -12.97 14.86 15.25
CA ARG A 121 -14.37 14.52 14.96
C ARG A 121 -14.97 15.43 13.89
N CYS A 122 -14.72 16.73 13.95
CA CYS A 122 -15.18 17.66 12.92
C CYS A 122 -14.53 17.38 11.57
N ALA A 123 -13.24 17.07 11.53
CA ALA A 123 -12.56 16.69 10.29
C ALA A 123 -13.16 15.41 9.72
N LEU A 124 -13.22 14.33 10.50
CA LEU A 124 -13.81 13.05 10.06
C LEU A 124 -15.26 13.22 9.61
N PHE A 125 -16.07 13.96 10.36
CA PHE A 125 -17.46 14.26 9.99
C PHE A 125 -17.54 15.07 8.71
N PHE A 126 -16.70 16.10 8.53
CA PHE A 126 -16.68 16.92 7.34
C PHE A 126 -16.30 16.08 6.10
N TYR A 127 -15.27 15.23 6.22
CA TYR A 127 -14.86 14.35 5.12
C TYR A 127 -15.94 13.31 4.79
N GLN A 128 -16.50 12.64 5.80
CA GLN A 128 -17.52 11.61 5.58
C GLN A 128 -18.88 12.16 5.13
N LYS A 129 -19.34 13.28 5.70
CA LYS A 129 -20.71 13.78 5.51
C LYS A 129 -20.84 14.96 4.56
N VAL A 130 -19.77 15.75 4.36
CA VAL A 130 -19.81 16.92 3.46
C VAL A 130 -19.13 16.62 2.14
N LEU A 131 -17.95 15.98 2.19
CA LEU A 131 -17.20 15.62 0.98
C LEU A 131 -17.54 14.24 0.43
N ASN A 132 -18.23 13.36 1.19
CA ASN A 132 -18.41 11.93 0.85
C ASN A 132 -17.08 11.27 0.45
N GLN A 133 -15.98 11.68 1.09
CA GLN A 133 -14.64 11.20 0.80
C GLN A 133 -14.11 10.39 1.97
N ASP A 134 -13.28 9.40 1.64
CA ASP A 134 -12.72 8.50 2.62
C ASP A 134 -11.58 9.15 3.43
N PRO A 135 -11.73 9.27 4.76
CA PRO A 135 -10.72 9.91 5.57
C PRO A 135 -9.43 9.09 5.66
N LEU A 136 -9.48 7.75 5.62
CA LEU A 136 -8.27 6.93 5.63
C LEU A 136 -7.48 7.12 4.32
N GLY A 137 -8.17 7.08 3.18
CA GLY A 137 -7.55 7.31 1.88
C GLY A 137 -6.83 8.66 1.80
N MET A 138 -7.47 9.73 2.28
CA MET A 138 -6.85 11.06 2.32
C MET A 138 -5.66 11.13 3.29
N ILE A 139 -5.74 10.49 4.46
CA ILE A 139 -4.63 10.47 5.41
C ILE A 139 -3.44 9.74 4.79
N LEU A 140 -3.66 8.55 4.23
CA LEU A 140 -2.62 7.79 3.56
C LEU A 140 -2.04 8.55 2.36
N GLU A 141 -2.85 9.33 1.63
CA GLU A 141 -2.37 10.18 0.55
C GLU A 141 -1.48 11.32 1.06
N LYS A 142 -1.88 12.00 2.13
CA LYS A 142 -1.05 13.03 2.79
C LYS A 142 0.26 12.48 3.34
N LEU A 143 0.24 11.24 3.81
CA LEU A 143 1.42 10.51 4.25
C LEU A 143 2.27 9.99 3.09
N ASN A 144 1.89 10.27 1.83
CA ASN A 144 2.57 9.77 0.65
C ASN A 144 2.64 8.23 0.64
N VAL A 145 1.59 7.56 1.11
CA VAL A 145 1.46 6.10 1.06
C VAL A 145 0.69 5.70 -0.19
N ILE A 146 -0.47 6.31 -0.43
CA ILE A 146 -1.32 6.03 -1.59
C ILE A 146 -1.58 7.29 -2.41
N LYS A 147 -2.22 7.14 -3.57
CA LYS A 147 -2.87 8.23 -4.30
C LYS A 147 -4.33 7.89 -4.47
N VAL A 148 -5.23 8.84 -4.25
CA VAL A 148 -6.67 8.63 -4.46
C VAL A 148 -7.03 9.15 -5.84
N LYS A 149 -7.54 8.28 -6.72
CA LYS A 149 -7.95 8.66 -8.08
C LYS A 149 -9.23 7.95 -8.46
N ASP A 150 -10.25 8.71 -8.88
CA ASP A 150 -11.54 8.18 -9.31
C ASP A 150 -12.15 7.22 -8.27
N ASP A 151 -12.05 7.57 -6.98
CA ASP A 151 -12.47 6.79 -5.80
C ASP A 151 -11.72 5.45 -5.61
N LEU A 152 -10.64 5.24 -6.35
CA LEU A 152 -9.73 4.10 -6.18
C LEU A 152 -8.49 4.52 -5.39
N LEU A 153 -8.06 3.62 -4.51
CA LEU A 153 -6.85 3.78 -3.72
C LEU A 153 -5.68 3.12 -4.46
N HIS A 154 -4.81 3.96 -5.04
CA HIS A 154 -3.62 3.53 -5.76
C HIS A 154 -2.42 3.48 -4.81
N LEU A 155 -2.08 2.29 -4.35
CA LEU A 155 -0.85 2.02 -3.60
C LEU A 155 0.32 1.82 -4.58
N ASP A 156 1.07 2.89 -4.80
CA ASP A 156 2.28 2.89 -5.63
C ASP A 156 3.50 2.51 -4.79
N LEU A 157 3.90 1.25 -4.89
CA LEU A 157 5.00 0.66 -4.16
C LEU A 157 6.37 1.05 -4.73
N ASN A 158 6.44 1.69 -5.90
CA ASN A 158 7.70 2.02 -6.58
C ASN A 158 8.60 2.90 -5.72
N ARG A 159 8.03 3.79 -4.91
CA ARG A 159 8.80 4.65 -3.99
C ARG A 159 9.60 3.88 -2.93
N TRP A 160 9.20 2.65 -2.61
CA TRP A 160 9.88 1.77 -1.65
C TRP A 160 10.65 0.66 -2.36
N LEU A 161 10.01 -0.05 -3.29
CA LEU A 161 10.61 -1.18 -4.02
C LEU A 161 11.61 -0.72 -5.08
N GLY A 162 11.37 0.44 -5.71
CA GLY A 162 12.22 1.04 -6.74
C GLY A 162 13.60 1.47 -6.26
N LYS A 163 13.78 1.65 -4.95
CA LYS A 163 15.07 1.98 -4.34
C LYS A 163 16.01 0.77 -4.23
N ASN A 164 15.46 -0.44 -4.24
CA ASN A 164 16.24 -1.66 -4.06
C ASN A 164 16.54 -2.31 -5.42
N ARG A 165 17.81 -2.21 -5.86
CA ARG A 165 18.26 -2.77 -7.15
C ARG A 165 18.02 -4.27 -7.27
N SER A 166 18.24 -5.03 -6.19
CA SER A 166 18.02 -6.49 -6.16
C SER A 166 16.56 -6.85 -6.39
N ILE A 167 15.63 -6.08 -5.79
CA ILE A 167 14.19 -6.21 -6.03
C ILE A 167 13.84 -5.84 -7.47
N ILE A 168 14.33 -4.71 -7.98
CA ILE A 168 14.03 -4.23 -9.33
C ILE A 168 14.57 -5.15 -10.43
N ASP A 169 15.75 -5.71 -10.26
CA ASP A 169 16.33 -6.68 -11.20
C ASP A 169 15.52 -7.97 -11.26
N THR A 170 14.87 -8.33 -10.14
CA THR A 170 13.99 -9.51 -10.07
C THR A 170 12.62 -9.20 -10.65
N LEU A 171 12.07 -8.02 -10.36
CA LEU A 171 10.87 -7.49 -11.02
C LEU A 171 11.05 -7.34 -12.54
N GLY A 172 12.29 -7.20 -13.03
CA GLY A 172 12.65 -7.28 -14.45
C GLY A 172 12.37 -8.61 -15.12
N LYS A 173 12.19 -9.68 -14.33
CA LYS A 173 11.95 -11.04 -14.79
C LYS A 173 10.59 -11.57 -14.34
N VAL A 174 9.77 -10.71 -13.75
CA VAL A 174 8.48 -11.04 -13.16
C VAL A 174 7.42 -10.16 -13.77
N HIS A 175 6.30 -10.78 -14.12
CA HIS A 175 5.09 -10.08 -14.55
C HIS A 175 3.93 -10.60 -13.71
N VAL A 176 3.41 -9.73 -12.86
CA VAL A 176 2.12 -9.92 -12.18
C VAL A 176 1.15 -8.96 -12.81
N ASN A 177 0.04 -9.51 -13.30
CA ASN A 177 -1.04 -8.71 -13.89
C ASN A 177 -2.36 -8.92 -13.14
N HIS A 178 -2.44 -9.92 -12.26
CA HIS A 178 -3.65 -10.28 -11.55
C HIS A 178 -3.34 -10.84 -10.18
N ALA A 179 -4.24 -10.57 -9.23
CA ALA A 179 -4.26 -11.23 -7.94
C ALA A 179 -5.70 -11.27 -7.41
N VAL A 180 -5.99 -12.27 -6.58
CA VAL A 180 -7.28 -12.47 -5.93
C VAL A 180 -7.10 -12.62 -4.43
N LEU A 181 -8.13 -12.23 -3.67
CA LEU A 181 -8.17 -12.36 -2.22
C LEU A 181 -8.92 -13.65 -1.85
N ARG A 182 -8.29 -14.47 -1.03
CA ARG A 182 -8.88 -15.65 -0.37
C ARG A 182 -8.70 -15.49 1.14
N GLU A 183 -9.44 -16.26 1.93
CA GLU A 183 -9.30 -16.24 3.39
C GLU A 183 -7.83 -16.40 3.83
N ALA A 184 -7.31 -15.40 4.56
CA ALA A 184 -5.93 -15.31 5.03
C ALA A 184 -4.82 -15.34 3.94
N GLU A 185 -5.16 -15.24 2.64
CA GLU A 185 -4.20 -15.35 1.55
C GLU A 185 -4.47 -14.36 0.39
N LEU A 186 -3.41 -13.74 -0.11
CA LEU A 186 -3.41 -12.99 -1.37
C LEU A 186 -2.80 -13.88 -2.45
N VAL A 187 -3.61 -14.37 -3.38
CA VAL A 187 -3.15 -15.25 -4.46
C VAL A 187 -2.74 -14.40 -5.65
N VAL A 188 -1.45 -14.38 -5.93
CA VAL A 188 -0.86 -13.62 -7.03
C VAL A 188 -0.71 -14.52 -8.24
N ILE A 189 -1.14 -14.06 -9.41
CA ILE A 189 -1.01 -14.80 -10.67
C ILE A 189 0.06 -14.13 -11.52
N GLY A 190 1.08 -14.92 -11.89
CA GLY A 190 2.14 -14.48 -12.78
C GLY A 190 3.18 -15.57 -13.01
N ASN A 191 4.36 -15.20 -13.51
CA ASN A 191 5.33 -16.20 -13.99
C ASN A 191 6.15 -16.91 -12.90
N VAL A 192 6.85 -17.99 -13.29
CA VAL A 192 7.64 -18.87 -12.41
C VAL A 192 8.74 -18.17 -11.59
N ASN A 193 9.18 -16.98 -11.99
CA ASN A 193 10.21 -16.22 -11.29
C ASN A 193 9.67 -15.46 -10.05
N LEU A 194 8.36 -15.51 -9.81
CA LEU A 194 7.72 -14.91 -8.62
C LEU A 194 8.25 -15.46 -7.31
N THR A 195 8.57 -16.75 -7.24
CA THR A 195 9.17 -17.36 -6.04
C THR A 195 10.47 -16.67 -5.65
N ALA A 196 11.30 -16.31 -6.63
CA ALA A 196 12.57 -15.62 -6.39
C ALA A 196 12.34 -14.19 -5.88
N LEU A 197 11.27 -13.53 -6.33
CA LEU A 197 10.88 -12.20 -5.84
C LEU A 197 10.44 -12.25 -4.38
N PHE A 198 9.54 -13.15 -4.02
CA PHE A 198 9.05 -13.26 -2.64
C PHE A 198 10.15 -13.68 -1.66
N ASN A 199 11.07 -14.55 -2.08
CA ASN A 199 12.26 -14.87 -1.32
C ASN A 199 13.17 -13.64 -1.10
N LYS A 200 13.24 -12.71 -2.06
CA LYS A 200 14.00 -11.47 -1.87
C LYS A 200 13.31 -10.52 -0.90
N PHE A 201 11.99 -10.42 -0.91
CA PHE A 201 11.25 -9.62 0.06
C PHE A 201 11.46 -10.14 1.49
N SER A 202 11.53 -11.46 1.69
CA SER A 202 11.83 -12.04 3.01
C SER A 202 13.30 -11.87 3.42
N GLN A 203 14.24 -11.89 2.49
CA GLN A 203 15.69 -11.84 2.77
C GLN A 203 16.33 -10.46 2.82
N THR A 204 15.69 -9.43 2.24
CA THR A 204 16.24 -8.08 2.29
C THR A 204 16.50 -7.72 3.76
N SER A 205 17.56 -6.99 4.12
CA SER A 205 17.77 -6.50 5.50
C SER A 205 17.41 -5.00 5.60
N ILE A 206 17.20 -4.45 6.80
CA ILE A 206 16.94 -2.99 6.96
C ILE A 206 18.12 -2.18 6.41
N ASP A 207 19.34 -2.71 6.52
CA ASP A 207 20.58 -2.08 6.05
C ASP A 207 20.63 -1.89 4.52
N ASP A 208 19.92 -2.71 3.72
CA ASP A 208 19.91 -2.58 2.25
C ASP A 208 19.00 -1.43 1.75
N LEU A 209 18.13 -0.89 2.61
CA LEU A 209 17.19 0.19 2.28
C LEU A 209 17.67 1.56 2.75
N ILE A 210 18.76 1.57 3.52
CA ILE A 210 19.46 2.76 3.99
C ILE A 210 20.84 2.75 3.32
N GLU A 211 20.92 2.95 2.00
CA GLU A 211 22.12 3.60 1.47
C GLU A 211 22.06 5.05 1.98
N PRO A 212 22.96 5.49 2.88
CA PRO A 212 23.12 6.92 3.07
C PRO A 212 23.71 7.44 1.76
N ASN A 213 23.05 8.45 1.17
CA ASN A 213 23.78 9.41 0.37
C ASN A 213 24.85 10.02 1.29
N LEU A 214 26.02 9.40 1.32
CA LEU A 214 27.25 10.07 1.71
C LEU A 214 27.59 10.99 0.56
N ASP A 215 26.90 12.12 0.47
CA ASP A 215 27.55 13.32 -0.02
C ASP A 215 28.66 13.59 1.00
N GLU A 216 29.87 13.16 0.66
CA GLU A 216 31.10 13.59 1.33
C GLU A 216 31.08 15.12 1.36
N SER A 217 30.59 15.68 2.46
CA SER A 217 30.82 17.09 2.77
C SER A 217 32.32 17.27 2.75
N THR A 218 32.77 18.04 1.76
CA THR A 218 34.17 18.34 1.51
C THR A 218 34.69 19.09 2.73
N VAL A 219 35.25 18.37 3.71
CA VAL A 219 35.93 18.99 4.84
C VAL A 219 37.22 19.59 4.30
N SER A 220 37.19 20.91 4.09
CA SER A 220 38.41 21.68 3.79
C SER A 220 39.30 21.68 5.03
N PRO A 221 40.60 21.36 4.92
CA PRO A 221 41.48 21.35 6.08
C PRO A 221 41.70 22.76 6.61
N ILE A 222 41.45 22.96 7.91
CA ILE A 222 41.74 24.19 8.62
C ILE A 222 43.26 24.38 8.64
N ARG A 223 43.76 25.45 7.99
CA ARG A 223 45.15 25.88 8.13
C ARG A 223 45.39 26.39 9.54
N GLN A 224 46.21 25.69 10.31
CA GLN A 224 46.79 26.20 11.55
C GLN A 224 47.75 27.36 11.21
N LYS A 225 47.64 28.46 11.96
CA LYS A 225 48.63 29.53 12.08
C LYS A 225 49.05 29.61 13.54
#